data_AF-A0A5I0D828-F1
#
_entry.id   AF-A0A5I0D828-F1
#
_cell.length_a   1.000
_cell.length_b   1.000
_cell.length_c   1.000
_cell.angle_alpha   90.00
_cell.angle_beta   90.00
_cell.angle_gamma   90.00
#
_symmetry.space_group_name_H-M   'P 1'
#
loop_
_entity.id
_entity.type
_entity.pdbx_description
1 polymer ?
#
loop_
_entity_poly.entity_id
_entity_poly.type
_entity_poly.pdbx_seq_one_letter_code
_entity_poly.pdbx_strand_id
1 'polypeptide(L)' 'MKEAGFNTGRGVTVKISQGCIVLMADCNEVQELREQLYQAKQVVKGIKDGMFSVLNEG' A
#
# COMPACT_ATOMS: atom_id res chain seq x y z
N MET A 1 -25.68 6.66 5.69
CA MET A 1 -25.05 6.99 4.40
C MET A 1 -24.86 5.69 3.63
N LYS A 2 -25.23 5.62 2.35
CA LYS A 2 -24.87 4.48 1.50
C LYS A 2 -23.47 4.76 0.95
N GLU A 3 -22.44 4.14 1.52
CA GLU A 3 -21.12 4.13 0.89
C GLU A 3 -21.19 3.27 -0.36
N ALA A 4 -21.06 3.91 -1.53
CA ALA A 4 -20.79 3.24 -2.79
C ALA A 4 -19.28 3.28 -3.02
N GLY A 5 -18.57 2.27 -2.54
CA GLY A 5 -17.15 2.05 -2.81
C GLY A 5 -16.98 0.92 -3.82
N PHE A 6 -16.25 1.16 -4.91
CA PHE A 6 -15.88 0.11 -5.86
C PHE A 6 -14.45 -0.32 -5.56
N ASN A 7 -14.26 -1.59 -5.21
CA ASN A 7 -12.91 -2.15 -5.07
C ASN A 7 -12.37 -2.47 -6.47
N THR A 8 -11.36 -1.73 -6.91
CA THR A 8 -10.72 -1.89 -8.22
C THR A 8 -9.58 -2.91 -8.21
N GLY A 9 -9.16 -3.41 -7.03
CA GLY A 9 -7.99 -4.30 -6.89
C GLY A 9 -6.65 -3.63 -7.27
N ARG A 10 -6.67 -2.33 -7.56
CA ARG A 10 -5.52 -1.55 -8.05
C ARG A 10 -5.57 -0.14 -7.46
N GLY A 11 -4.41 0.39 -7.10
CA GLY A 11 -4.27 1.79 -6.71
C GLY A 11 -4.74 2.72 -7.83
N VAL A 12 -5.57 3.69 -7.48
CA VAL A 12 -6.05 4.71 -8.43
C VAL A 12 -5.70 6.08 -7.87
N THR A 13 -5.25 6.97 -8.75
CA THR A 13 -5.11 8.39 -8.46
C THR A 13 -6.37 9.11 -8.90
N VAL A 14 -7.00 9.84 -7.97
CA VAL A 14 -8.21 10.62 -8.25
C VAL A 14 -7.83 12.08 -8.43
N LYS A 15 -8.22 12.68 -9.57
CA LYS A 15 -8.15 14.12 -9.80
C LYS A 15 -9.55 14.69 -9.94
N ILE A 16 -9.83 15.79 -9.25
CA ILE A 16 -11.10 16.51 -9.31
C ILE A 16 -10.83 17.85 -9.97
N SER A 17 -11.50 18.14 -11.10
CA SER A 17 -11.38 19.41 -11.81
C SER A 17 -12.70 19.77 -12.48
N GLN A 18 -13.18 21.00 -12.29
CA GLN A 18 -14.35 21.57 -12.97
C GLN A 18 -15.61 20.67 -13.01
N GLY A 19 -15.87 19.93 -11.94
CA GLY A 19 -17.03 19.02 -11.86
C GLY A 19 -16.81 17.63 -12.48
N CYS A 20 -15.62 17.34 -12.98
CA CYS A 20 -15.23 16.00 -13.43
C CYS A 20 -14.36 15.28 -12.38
N ILE A 21 -14.61 13.99 -12.22
CA ILE A 21 -13.76 13.06 -11.47
C ILE A 21 -12.99 12.23 -12.48
N VAL A 22 -11.67 12.38 -12.49
CA VAL A 22 -10.77 11.59 -13.33
C VAL A 22 -10.14 10.52 -12.45
N LEU A 23 -10.41 9.25 -12.78
CA LEU A 23 -9.72 8.10 -12.19
C LEU A 23 -8.60 7.66 -13.11
N MET A 24 -7.37 7.71 -12.60
CA MET A 24 -6.20 7.16 -13.29
C MET A 24 -5.78 5.90 -12.54
N ALA A 25 -5.82 4.75 -13.23
CA ALA A 25 -5.26 3.53 -12.68
C ALA A 25 -3.73 3.64 -12.62
N ASP A 26 -3.14 3.22 -11.51
CA ASP A 26 -1.70 3.10 -11.42
C ASP A 26 -1.19 2.08 -12.46
N CYS A 27 -0.03 2.36 -13.07
CA CYS A 27 0.58 1.44 -14.02
C CYS A 27 0.96 0.12 -13.32
N ASN A 28 0.93 -1.00 -14.04
CA ASN A 28 1.24 -2.33 -13.49
C ASN A 28 2.57 -2.34 -12.73
N GLU A 29 3.63 -1.78 -13.34
CA GLU A 29 4.97 -1.72 -12.74
C GLU A 29 4.99 -0.96 -11.40
N VAL A 30 4.23 0.14 -11.31
CA VAL A 30 4.16 0.94 -10.06
C VAL A 30 3.42 0.16 -8.99
N GLN A 31 2.34 -0.54 -9.33
CA GLN A 31 1.60 -1.39 -8.39
C GLN A 31 2.47 -2.55 -7.90
N GLU A 32 3.12 -3.28 -8.81
CA GLU A 32 4.00 -4.41 -8.49
C GLU A 32 5.17 -3.97 -7.61
N LEU A 33 5.80 -2.83 -7.93
CA LEU A 33 6.87 -2.27 -7.11
C LEU A 33 6.38 -1.89 -5.70
N ARG A 34 5.14 -1.37 -5.59
CA ARG A 34 4.53 -1.03 -4.30
C ARG A 34 4.27 -2.27 -3.44
N GLU A 35 3.82 -3.36 -4.06
CA GLU A 35 3.62 -4.65 -3.41
C GLU A 35 4.95 -5.25 -2.94
N GLN A 36 5.99 -5.22 -3.79
CA GLN A 36 7.34 -5.66 -3.43
C GLN A 36 7.91 -4.85 -2.25
N LEU A 37 7.78 -3.52 -2.29
CA LEU A 37 8.21 -2.64 -1.20
C LEU A 37 7.47 -2.94 0.11
N TYR A 38 6.17 -3.23 0.03
CA TYR A 38 5.39 -3.59 1.22
C TYR A 38 5.89 -4.90 1.83
N GLN A 39 6.16 -5.93 1.00
CA GLN A 39 6.73 -7.19 1.47
C GLN A 39 8.11 -6.99 2.10
N ALA A 40 9.00 -6.24 1.44
CA ALA A 40 10.33 -5.94 1.97
C ALA A 40 10.25 -5.22 3.33
N LYS A 41 9.33 -4.25 3.49
CA LYS A 41 9.11 -3.55 4.75
C LYS A 41 8.63 -4.50 5.87
N GLN A 42 7.77 -5.46 5.56
CA GLN A 42 7.33 -6.46 6.54
C GLN A 42 8.47 -7.38 6.98
N VAL A 43 9.32 -7.82 6.05
CA VAL A 43 10.51 -8.64 6.37
C VAL A 43 11.45 -7.86 7.30
N VAL A 44 11.77 -6.61 6.96
CA VAL A 44 12.64 -5.77 7.81
C VAL A 44 12.03 -5.54 9.20
N LYS A 45 10.71 -5.34 9.29
CA LYS A 45 10.02 -5.24 10.57
C LYS A 45 10.16 -6.54 11.38
N GLY A 46 9.96 -7.70 10.76
CA GLY A 46 10.11 -8.99 11.43
C GLY A 46 11.52 -9.23 11.96
N ILE A 47 12.55 -8.86 11.19
CA ILE A 47 13.96 -8.93 11.62
C ILE A 47 14.20 -8.03 12.84
N LYS A 48 13.72 -6.79 12.78
CA LYS A 48 13.86 -5.83 13.88
C LYS A 48 13.17 -6.34 15.15
N ASP A 49 11.94 -6.85 15.02
CA ASP A 49 11.16 -7.34 16.14
C ASP A 49 11.82 -8.59 16.75
N GLY A 50 12.32 -9.52 15.92
CA GLY A 50 13.07 -10.69 16.41
C GLY A 50 14.39 -10.34 17.10
N MET A 51 15.13 -9.35 16.58
CA MET A 51 16.35 -8.86 17.22
C MET A 51 16.05 -8.19 18.58
N PHE A 52 14.95 -7.43 18.68
CA PHE A 52 14.51 -6.85 19.94
C PHE A 52 14.15 -7.93 20.97
N SER A 53 13.46 -9.01 20.55
CA SER A 53 13.16 -10.14 21.42
C SER A 53 14.42 -10.78 22.00
N VAL A 54 15.42 -11.09 21.16
CA VAL A 54 16.66 -11.73 21.60
C VAL A 54 17.43 -10.86 22.61
N LEU A 55 17.45 -9.54 22.41
CA LEU A 55 18.18 -8.62 23.29
C LEU A 55 17.48 -8.35 24.63
N ASN A 56 16.16 -8.57 24.71
CA ASN A 56 15.36 -8.29 25.90
C ASN A 56 15.12 -9.53 26.78
N GLU A 57 15.54 -10.72 26.31
CA GLU A 57 15.54 -11.99 27.06
C GLU A 57 16.87 -12.26 27.78
N GLY A 58 17.84 -11.34 27.73
CA GLY A 58 19.17 -11.44 28.35
C GLY A 58 19.35 -10.61 29.61
#